data_AF-A0A645FCX6-F1
#
_entry.id   AF-A0A645FCX6-F1
#
_cell.length_a   1.000
_cell.length_b   1.000
_cell.length_c   1.000
_cell.angle_alpha   90.00
_cell.angle_beta   90.00
_cell.angle_gamma   90.00
#
_symmetry.space_group_name_H-M   'P 1'
#
loop_
_entity.id
_entity.type
_entity.pdbx_description
1 polymer ?
#
loop_
_entity_poly.entity_id
_entity_poly.type
_entity_poly.pdbx_seq_one_letter_code
_entity_poly.pdbx_strand_id
1 'polypeptide(L)'
;MLAAALLFWEDNQQKIEHAHEKNAHGKSGIAQIYEILCAYADLYFTARQKIIFVQEAEGYLNRNGKSALLDNKPPTPFKSSHAPLANAIRAGIADGSVKTSADVELLYYNTYDALLGLLQKMAITQDGAATNGIDARQRLTHFCKLLTASFEQKF
;
A
#
# COMPACT_ATOMS: atom_id res chain seq x y z
N MET A 1 9.44 7.27 -19.57
CA MET A 1 9.07 7.82 -18.24
C MET A 1 7.95 7.02 -17.61
N LEU A 2 6.75 6.94 -18.21
CA LEU A 2 5.62 6.14 -17.70
C LEU A 2 5.95 4.65 -17.49
N ALA A 3 6.56 3.99 -18.48
CA ALA A 3 6.95 2.57 -18.35
C ALA A 3 7.89 2.30 -17.17
N ALA A 4 8.80 3.24 -16.84
CA ALA A 4 9.70 3.10 -15.70
C ALA A 4 8.99 3.31 -14.35
N ALA A 5 7.95 4.16 -14.31
CA ALA A 5 7.13 4.39 -13.12
C ALA A 5 6.24 3.17 -12.82
N LEU A 6 5.64 2.58 -13.86
CA LEU A 6 4.83 1.36 -13.75
C LEU A 6 5.70 0.16 -13.34
N LEU A 7 6.85 -0.04 -14.00
CA LEU A 7 7.78 -1.13 -13.70
C LEU A 7 8.30 -1.05 -12.25
N PHE A 8 8.50 0.15 -11.70
CA PHE A 8 8.89 0.30 -10.31
C PHE A 8 7.84 -0.27 -9.35
N TRP A 9 6.56 0.02 -9.59
CA TRP A 9 5.52 -0.47 -8.72
C TRP A 9 5.35 -1.99 -8.85
N GLU A 10 5.35 -2.51 -10.08
CA GLU A 10 5.30 -3.96 -10.34
C GLU A 10 6.45 -4.72 -9.67
N ASP A 11 7.69 -4.24 -9.80
CA ASP A 11 8.88 -4.86 -9.20
C ASP A 11 8.82 -4.85 -7.66
N ASN A 12 8.32 -3.78 -7.05
CA ASN A 12 8.20 -3.72 -5.58
C ASN A 12 7.01 -4.55 -5.08
N GLN A 13 5.90 -4.60 -5.82
CA GLN A 13 4.81 -5.52 -5.50
C GLN A 13 5.26 -6.97 -5.57
N GLN A 14 5.99 -7.37 -6.61
CA GLN A 14 6.53 -8.73 -6.73
C GLN A 14 7.53 -9.07 -5.62
N LYS A 15 8.38 -8.13 -5.21
CA LYS A 15 9.31 -8.34 -4.09
C LYS A 15 8.59 -8.54 -2.76
N ILE A 16 7.59 -7.69 -2.49
CA ILE A 16 6.77 -7.80 -1.28
C ILE A 16 5.95 -9.10 -1.31
N GLU A 17 5.44 -9.49 -2.48
CA GLU A 17 4.73 -10.75 -2.71
C GLU A 17 5.60 -11.95 -2.39
N HIS A 18 6.79 -12.02 -2.98
CA HIS A 18 7.70 -13.14 -2.77
C HIS A 18 8.23 -13.21 -1.31
N ALA A 19 8.42 -12.05 -0.66
CA ALA A 19 8.81 -11.99 0.74
C ALA A 19 7.66 -12.40 1.68
N HIS A 20 6.41 -12.08 1.31
CA HIS A 20 5.23 -12.43 2.08
C HIS A 20 4.90 -13.92 2.00
N GLU A 21 4.89 -14.50 0.80
CA GLU A 21 4.59 -15.92 0.58
C GLU A 21 5.48 -16.85 1.42
N LYS A 22 6.77 -16.51 1.54
CA LYS A 22 7.72 -17.29 2.35
C LYS A 22 7.47 -17.21 3.86
N ASN A 23 6.86 -16.12 4.33
CA ASN A 23 6.73 -15.78 5.74
C ASN A 23 5.29 -15.82 6.26
N ALA A 24 4.31 -16.15 5.41
CA ALA A 24 2.90 -16.17 5.74
C ALA A 24 2.47 -17.39 6.58
N HIS A 25 3.26 -18.47 6.57
CA HIS A 25 2.92 -19.71 7.27
C HIS A 25 2.72 -19.49 8.78
N GLY A 26 1.56 -19.91 9.30
CA GLY A 26 1.22 -19.86 10.73
C GLY A 26 0.75 -18.49 11.25
N LYS A 27 0.65 -17.47 10.40
CA LYS A 27 0.16 -16.14 10.77
C LYS A 27 -1.31 -15.96 10.40
N SER A 28 -2.08 -15.31 11.27
CA SER A 28 -3.44 -14.89 10.94
C SER A 28 -3.44 -13.86 9.81
N GLY A 29 -4.52 -13.81 9.03
CA GLY A 29 -4.65 -12.85 7.93
C GLY A 29 -4.52 -11.40 8.38
N ILE A 30 -4.98 -11.05 9.58
CA ILE A 30 -4.79 -9.69 10.12
C ILE A 30 -3.31 -9.36 10.39
N ALA A 31 -2.53 -10.32 10.90
CA ALA A 31 -1.10 -10.14 11.11
C ALA A 31 -0.37 -10.01 9.75
N GLN A 32 -0.79 -10.80 8.77
CA GLN A 32 -0.30 -10.69 7.40
C GLN A 32 -0.58 -9.32 6.78
N ILE A 33 -1.80 -8.77 6.96
CA ILE A 33 -2.15 -7.41 6.50
C ILE A 33 -1.17 -6.39 7.09
N TYR A 34 -0.93 -6.43 8.40
CA TYR A 34 -0.01 -5.49 9.05
C TYR A 34 1.42 -5.56 8.48
N GLU A 35 1.95 -6.76 8.26
CA GLU A 35 3.29 -6.96 7.70
C GLU A 35 3.41 -6.42 6.27
N ILE A 36 2.41 -6.70 5.42
CA ILE A 36 2.36 -6.21 4.05
C ILE A 36 2.31 -4.68 4.03
N LEU A 37 1.48 -4.06 4.88
CA LEU A 37 1.39 -2.61 4.96
C LEU A 37 2.70 -1.97 5.43
N CYS A 38 3.39 -2.59 6.40
CA CYS A 38 4.71 -2.15 6.83
C CYS A 38 5.74 -2.26 5.69
N ALA A 39 5.70 -3.35 4.92
CA ALA A 39 6.61 -3.56 3.79
C ALA A 39 6.41 -2.51 2.69
N TYR A 40 5.16 -2.15 2.37
CA TYR A 40 4.88 -1.03 1.48
C TYR A 40 5.34 0.31 2.06
N ALA A 41 5.14 0.53 3.36
CA ALA A 41 5.58 1.76 4.01
C ALA A 41 7.11 1.92 4.00
N ASP A 42 7.87 0.83 4.09
CA ASP A 42 9.33 0.83 4.02
C ASP A 42 9.88 1.30 2.65
N LEU A 43 9.05 1.33 1.60
CA LEU A 43 9.40 1.97 0.33
C LEU A 43 9.70 3.46 0.50
N TYR A 44 9.15 4.12 1.52
CA TYR A 44 9.52 5.50 1.87
C TYR A 44 11.03 5.63 2.11
N PHE A 45 11.61 4.69 2.86
CA PHE A 45 13.02 4.75 3.26
C PHE A 45 13.95 4.19 2.19
N THR A 46 13.50 3.16 1.47
CA THR A 46 14.33 2.41 0.51
C THR A 46 14.23 2.96 -0.92
N ALA A 47 13.14 3.65 -1.26
CA ALA A 47 12.83 4.04 -2.63
C ALA A 47 12.21 5.45 -2.76
N ARG A 48 12.46 6.37 -1.81
CA ARG A 48 11.90 7.74 -1.78
C ARG A 48 11.92 8.46 -3.12
N GLN A 49 13.06 8.46 -3.81
CA GLN A 49 13.22 9.16 -5.10
C GLN A 49 12.33 8.56 -6.19
N LYS A 50 12.11 7.24 -6.16
CA LYS A 50 11.22 6.57 -7.11
C LYS A 50 9.76 6.90 -6.83
N ILE A 51 9.36 7.05 -5.56
CA ILE A 51 8.03 7.52 -5.18
C ILE A 51 7.76 8.93 -5.73
N ILE A 52 8.72 9.85 -5.59
CA ILE A 52 8.64 11.21 -6.17
C ILE A 52 8.51 11.14 -7.69
N PHE A 53 9.36 10.36 -8.35
CA PHE A 53 9.34 10.18 -9.80
C PHE A 53 7.98 9.67 -10.31
N VAL A 54 7.40 8.67 -9.63
CA VAL A 54 6.07 8.15 -9.95
C VAL A 54 5.02 9.25 -9.81
N GLN A 55 5.03 9.99 -8.69
CA GLN A 55 4.09 11.09 -8.45
C GLN A 55 4.21 12.20 -9.51
N GLU A 56 5.42 12.55 -9.94
CA GLU A 56 5.65 13.54 -10.99
C GLU A 56 5.12 13.06 -12.35
N ALA A 57 5.34 11.79 -12.69
CA ALA A 57 4.83 11.18 -13.90
C ALA A 57 3.29 11.16 -13.92
N GLU A 58 2.67 10.80 -12.80
CA GLU A 58 1.21 10.84 -12.62
C GLU A 58 0.66 12.27 -12.79
N GLY A 59 1.30 13.25 -12.14
CA GLY A 59 0.93 14.65 -12.26
C GLY A 59 1.09 15.18 -13.68
N TYR A 60 2.15 14.78 -14.39
CA TYR A 60 2.36 15.14 -15.80
C TYR A 60 1.25 14.58 -16.69
N LEU A 61 0.91 13.29 -16.54
CA LEU A 61 -0.13 12.67 -17.34
C LEU A 61 -1.50 13.29 -17.09
N ASN A 62 -1.83 13.56 -15.83
CA ASN A 62 -3.08 14.21 -15.47
C ASN A 62 -3.22 15.60 -16.09
N ARG A 63 -2.17 16.44 -15.99
CA ARG A 63 -2.15 17.80 -16.59
C ARG A 63 -2.27 17.80 -18.11
N ASN A 64 -1.91 16.70 -18.77
CA ASN A 64 -1.96 16.56 -20.22
C ASN A 64 -3.17 15.75 -20.71
N GLY A 65 -4.15 15.44 -19.84
CA GLY A 65 -5.34 14.66 -20.22
C GLY A 65 -5.04 13.21 -20.59
N LYS A 66 -3.91 12.67 -20.12
CA LYS A 66 -3.43 11.30 -20.41
C LYS A 66 -3.53 10.37 -19.20
N SER A 67 -4.40 10.67 -18.25
CA SER A 67 -4.61 9.86 -17.04
C SER A 67 -5.08 8.43 -17.35
N ALA A 68 -5.82 8.22 -18.44
CA ALA A 68 -6.24 6.88 -18.88
C ALA A 68 -5.07 5.93 -19.19
N LEU A 69 -3.86 6.46 -19.46
CA LEU A 69 -2.65 5.62 -19.59
C LEU A 69 -2.21 5.00 -18.25
N LEU A 70 -2.85 5.39 -17.15
CA LEU A 70 -2.66 4.85 -15.81
C LEU A 70 -3.78 3.88 -15.38
N ASP A 71 -4.70 3.50 -16.28
CA ASP A 71 -5.81 2.57 -15.96
C ASP A 71 -5.33 1.18 -15.51
N ASN A 72 -4.06 0.82 -15.76
CA ASN A 72 -3.41 -0.38 -15.24
C ASN A 72 -2.72 -0.15 -13.89
N LYS A 73 -3.03 0.93 -13.17
CA LYS A 73 -2.51 1.11 -11.81
C LYS A 73 -3.14 0.09 -10.88
N PRO A 74 -2.34 -0.77 -10.24
CA PRO A 74 -2.74 -1.41 -9.01
C PRO A 74 -3.36 -0.43 -8.01
N PRO A 75 -4.30 -0.91 -7.18
CA PRO A 75 -4.60 -2.33 -7.01
C PRO A 75 -5.44 -2.95 -8.13
N THR A 76 -5.09 -4.18 -8.50
CA THR A 76 -5.93 -4.99 -9.38
C THR A 76 -7.29 -5.26 -8.71
N PRO A 77 -8.37 -5.49 -9.48
CA PRO A 77 -9.69 -5.69 -8.89
C PRO A 77 -9.68 -6.76 -7.80
N PHE A 78 -10.20 -6.45 -6.62
CA PHE A 78 -10.05 -7.27 -5.42
C PHE A 78 -10.42 -8.74 -5.66
N LYS A 79 -11.50 -9.00 -6.40
CA LYS A 79 -12.00 -10.36 -6.66
C LYS A 79 -11.05 -11.23 -7.48
N SER A 80 -10.30 -10.63 -8.40
CA SER A 80 -9.34 -11.32 -9.28
C SER A 80 -7.88 -11.06 -8.90
N SER A 81 -7.64 -10.26 -7.86
CA SER A 81 -6.29 -9.85 -7.46
C SER A 81 -5.54 -11.01 -6.80
N HIS A 82 -4.32 -11.26 -7.25
CA HIS A 82 -3.38 -12.13 -6.54
C HIS A 82 -2.39 -11.33 -5.68
N ALA A 83 -2.58 -10.02 -5.56
CA ALA A 83 -1.69 -9.17 -4.79
C ALA A 83 -1.66 -9.61 -3.30
N PRO A 84 -0.53 -9.38 -2.59
CA PRO A 84 -0.34 -9.89 -1.23
C PRO A 84 -1.43 -9.46 -0.27
N LEU A 85 -1.85 -8.19 -0.36
CA LEU A 85 -2.89 -7.65 0.51
C LEU A 85 -4.24 -8.32 0.26
N ALA A 86 -4.59 -8.61 -1.00
CA ALA A 86 -5.84 -9.30 -1.32
C ALA A 86 -5.82 -10.74 -0.77
N ASN A 87 -4.70 -11.44 -0.90
CA ASN A 87 -4.54 -12.79 -0.35
C ASN A 87 -4.61 -12.80 1.18
N ALA A 88 -3.94 -11.85 1.86
CA ALA A 88 -3.97 -11.72 3.31
C ALA A 88 -5.38 -11.40 3.84
N ILE A 89 -6.13 -10.54 3.14
CA ILE A 89 -7.54 -10.26 3.47
C ILE A 89 -8.37 -11.53 3.35
N ARG A 90 -8.24 -12.30 2.26
CA ARG A 90 -8.99 -13.56 2.09
C ARG A 90 -8.62 -14.60 3.15
N ALA A 91 -7.33 -14.72 3.48
CA ALA A 91 -6.87 -15.58 4.56
C ALA A 91 -7.48 -15.14 5.91
N GLY A 92 -7.55 -13.84 6.16
CA GLY A 92 -8.13 -13.27 7.38
C GLY A 92 -9.65 -13.48 7.49
N ILE A 93 -10.35 -13.47 6.35
CA ILE A 93 -11.77 -13.83 6.30
C ILE A 93 -11.93 -15.32 6.63
N ALA A 94 -11.07 -16.18 6.09
CA ALA A 94 -11.13 -17.63 6.31
C ALA A 94 -10.79 -18.05 7.75
N ASP A 95 -9.86 -17.35 8.41
CA ASP A 95 -9.47 -17.62 9.80
C ASP A 95 -10.26 -16.82 10.85
N GLY A 96 -11.17 -15.94 10.42
CA GLY A 96 -12.03 -15.13 11.28
C GLY A 96 -11.35 -13.90 11.91
N SER A 97 -10.10 -13.58 11.54
CA SER A 97 -9.39 -12.40 12.05
C SER A 97 -9.75 -11.10 11.32
N VAL A 98 -10.31 -11.17 10.11
CA VAL A 98 -10.77 -10.04 9.31
C VAL A 98 -12.29 -10.05 9.20
N LYS A 99 -12.89 -8.87 9.33
CA LYS A 99 -14.34 -8.71 9.23
C LYS A 99 -14.88 -9.09 7.85
N THR A 100 -16.07 -9.67 7.83
CA THR A 100 -16.76 -10.12 6.60
C THR A 100 -17.79 -9.11 6.08
N SER A 101 -17.75 -7.86 6.56
CA SER A 101 -18.71 -6.83 6.13
C SER A 101 -18.61 -6.54 4.63
N ALA A 102 -19.71 -6.05 4.06
CA ALA A 102 -19.82 -5.71 2.64
C ALA A 102 -18.76 -4.70 2.13
N ASP A 103 -18.05 -4.05 3.05
CA ASP A 103 -17.08 -2.99 2.76
C ASP A 103 -15.63 -3.47 2.64
N VAL A 104 -15.34 -4.78 2.74
CA VAL A 104 -13.94 -5.25 2.71
C VAL A 104 -13.24 -4.93 1.38
N GLU A 105 -13.99 -4.95 0.28
CA GLU A 105 -13.48 -4.54 -1.04
C GLU A 105 -13.20 -3.03 -1.08
N LEU A 106 -14.04 -2.20 -0.46
CA LEU A 106 -13.78 -0.76 -0.33
C LEU A 106 -12.54 -0.49 0.53
N LEU A 107 -12.38 -1.23 1.63
CA LEU A 107 -11.19 -1.11 2.48
C LEU A 107 -9.92 -1.49 1.74
N TYR A 108 -9.96 -2.51 0.89
CA TYR A 108 -8.83 -2.89 0.05
C TYR A 108 -8.39 -1.72 -0.85
N TYR A 109 -9.31 -1.10 -1.59
CA TYR A 109 -8.97 0.04 -2.45
C TYR A 109 -8.51 1.26 -1.64
N ASN A 110 -9.26 1.63 -0.60
CA ASN A 110 -8.94 2.77 0.25
C ASN A 110 -7.58 2.62 0.95
N THR A 111 -7.18 1.39 1.31
CA THR A 111 -5.90 1.12 1.95
C THR A 111 -4.73 1.40 1.02
N TYR A 112 -4.83 0.98 -0.25
CA TYR A 112 -3.80 1.29 -1.24
C TYR A 112 -3.69 2.79 -1.49
N ASP A 113 -4.82 3.45 -1.74
CA ASP A 113 -4.85 4.88 -2.03
C ASP A 113 -4.34 5.72 -0.85
N ALA A 114 -4.75 5.38 0.37
CA ALA A 114 -4.37 6.11 1.56
C ALA A 114 -2.87 5.93 1.89
N LEU A 115 -2.34 4.72 1.74
CA LEU A 115 -0.90 4.46 1.96
C LEU A 115 -0.05 5.12 0.89
N LEU A 116 -0.39 4.95 -0.40
CA LEU A 116 0.35 5.58 -1.49
C LEU A 116 0.30 7.11 -1.36
N GLY A 117 -0.87 7.68 -1.09
CA GLY A 117 -1.05 9.12 -0.91
C GLY A 117 -0.22 9.67 0.25
N LEU A 118 -0.15 8.96 1.38
CA LEU A 118 0.69 9.36 2.50
C LEU A 118 2.18 9.31 2.12
N LEU A 119 2.63 8.21 1.50
CA LEU A 119 4.02 8.05 1.07
C LEU A 119 4.45 9.16 0.10
N GLN A 120 3.63 9.44 -0.91
CA GLN A 120 3.85 10.51 -1.87
C GLN A 120 3.90 11.88 -1.18
N LYS A 121 2.92 12.20 -0.32
CA LYS A 121 2.89 13.47 0.41
C LYS A 121 4.12 13.66 1.29
N MET A 122 4.54 12.62 2.00
CA MET A 122 5.76 12.64 2.82
C MET A 122 7.01 12.79 1.95
N ALA A 123 7.08 12.12 0.80
CA ALA A 123 8.26 12.14 -0.07
C ALA A 123 8.52 13.52 -0.71
N ILE A 124 7.49 14.32 -0.99
CA ILE A 124 7.66 15.68 -1.55
C ILE A 124 7.76 16.79 -0.49
N THR A 125 7.32 16.52 0.74
CA THR A 125 7.45 17.49 1.82
C THR A 125 8.89 17.45 2.32
N GLN A 126 9.62 18.57 2.27
CA GLN A 126 10.97 18.64 2.86
C GLN A 126 10.87 18.38 4.37
N ASP A 127 11.65 17.38 4.83
CA ASP A 127 11.85 17.09 6.24
C ASP A 127 12.42 18.35 6.93
N GLY A 128 11.56 19.18 7.49
CA GLY A 128 11.97 20.41 8.19
C GLY A 128 10.88 21.46 8.43
N ALA A 129 9.81 21.51 7.63
CA ALA A 129 8.90 22.67 7.68
C ALA A 129 7.58 22.47 8.46
N ALA A 130 7.12 21.23 8.71
CA ALA A 130 5.75 21.01 9.24
C ALA A 130 5.61 19.94 10.33
N THR A 131 6.59 19.06 10.51
CA THR A 131 6.56 18.04 11.58
C THR A 131 7.64 18.34 12.59
N ASN A 132 7.28 19.06 13.65
CA ASN A 132 8.14 19.38 14.80
C ASN A 132 8.67 18.10 15.49
N GLY A 133 9.64 17.42 14.89
CA GLY A 133 10.31 16.25 15.47
C GLY A 133 9.54 14.92 15.43
N ILE A 134 8.45 14.80 14.67
CA ILE A 134 7.76 13.50 14.53
C ILE A 134 8.51 12.64 13.51
N ASP A 135 9.10 11.54 13.98
CA ASP A 135 9.84 10.57 13.17
C ASP A 135 8.93 9.93 12.09
N ALA A 136 9.40 9.95 10.84
CA ALA A 136 8.72 9.35 9.70
C ALA A 136 8.41 7.86 9.93
N ARG A 137 9.30 7.13 10.62
CA ARG A 137 9.09 5.71 10.91
C ARG A 137 7.97 5.51 11.92
N GLN A 138 7.89 6.34 12.96
CA GLN A 138 6.76 6.34 13.90
C GLN A 138 5.43 6.66 13.20
N ARG A 139 5.40 7.67 12.32
CA ARG A 139 4.19 8.04 11.56
C ARG A 139 3.69 6.90 10.70
N LEU A 140 4.57 6.31 9.91
CA LEU A 140 4.22 5.21 9.02
C LEU A 140 3.79 3.96 9.80
N THR A 141 4.52 3.60 10.86
CA THR A 141 4.13 2.48 11.74
C THR A 141 2.74 2.69 12.34
N HIS A 142 2.45 3.89 12.84
CA HIS A 142 1.13 4.21 13.38
C HIS A 142 0.04 4.14 12.31
N PHE A 143 0.32 4.64 11.11
CA PHE A 143 -0.61 4.58 9.99
C PHE A 143 -0.92 3.15 9.55
N CYS A 144 0.10 2.28 9.46
CA CYS A 144 -0.10 0.85 9.20
C CYS A 144 -1.02 0.20 10.25
N LYS A 145 -0.84 0.53 11.54
CA LYS A 145 -1.73 0.04 12.61
C LYS A 145 -3.17 0.52 12.44
N LEU A 146 -3.38 1.78 12.09
CA LEU A 146 -4.73 2.33 11.85
C LEU A 146 -5.43 1.63 10.68
N LEU A 147 -4.69 1.42 9.57
CA LEU A 147 -5.20 0.70 8.41
C LEU A 147 -5.51 -0.76 8.75
N THR A 148 -4.62 -1.47 9.43
CA THR A 148 -4.87 -2.85 9.91
C THR A 148 -6.11 -2.93 10.79
N ALA A 149 -6.25 -2.02 11.77
CA ALA A 149 -7.40 -2.00 12.68
C ALA A 149 -8.74 -1.80 11.96
N SER A 150 -8.74 -1.23 10.74
CA SER A 150 -9.94 -1.10 9.93
C SER A 150 -10.46 -2.45 9.41
N PHE A 151 -9.59 -3.46 9.30
CA PHE A 151 -9.93 -4.82 8.86
C PHE A 151 -10.29 -5.77 10.01
N GLU A 152 -9.84 -5.47 11.23
CA GLU A 152 -10.02 -6.34 12.40
C GLU A 152 -11.50 -6.70 12.65
N GLN A 153 -11.75 -7.99 12.86
CA GLN A 153 -13.00 -8.45 13.44
C GLN A 153 -12.99 -8.15 14.95
N LYS A 154 -13.92 -7.29 15.40
CA LYS A 154 -14.14 -7.05 16.83
C LYS A 154 -15.18 -8.06 17.35
N PHE A 155 -14.84 -8.75 18.44
CA PHE A 155 -15.73 -9.66 19.16
C PHE A 155 -16.51 -8.91 20.23
#